data_AF-A0A9W7CSJ0-F1
#
_entry.id   AF-A0A9W7CSJ0-F1
#
_cell.length_a   1.000
_cell.length_b   1.000
_cell.length_c   1.000
_cell.angle_alpha   90.00
_cell.angle_beta   90.00
_cell.angle_gamma   90.00
#
_symmetry.space_group_name_H-M   'P 1'
#
loop_
_entity.id
_entity.type
_entity.pdbx_description
1 polymer ?
#
loop_
_entity_poly.entity_id
_entity_poly.type
_entity_poly.pdbx_seq_one_letter_code
_entity_poly.pdbx_strand_id
1 'polypeptide(L)'
;MAQYIKPITSGHDLIELAKHLDVHPDNILTLPEIKGPLPDRGTYIILLRNDGGVGHWVALHDGSYWDPMGVGPPRVLGKVKYNEKQYQSTYSEYCGPWCMFWIYTQQHNRNDLLTKLMI
;
A
#
# COMPACT_ATOMS: atom_id res chain seq x y z
N MET A 1 15.67 16.87 12.47
CA MET A 1 15.75 15.94 11.33
C MET A 1 14.40 15.26 11.21
N ALA A 2 13.69 15.45 10.11
CA ALA A 2 12.41 14.77 9.91
C ALA A 2 12.69 13.28 9.66
N GLN A 3 12.11 12.41 10.48
CA GLN A 3 12.20 10.97 10.27
C GLN A 3 11.11 10.59 9.27
N TYR A 4 11.47 10.47 7.99
CA TYR A 4 10.51 10.22 6.89
C TYR A 4 9.87 8.82 6.93
N ILE A 5 10.50 7.86 7.63
CA ILE A 5 9.98 6.50 7.78
C ILE A 5 9.73 6.25 9.27
N LYS A 6 8.47 6.05 9.61
CA LYS A 6 8.03 5.60 10.93
C LYS A 6 7.06 4.42 10.79
N PRO A 7 6.94 3.56 11.82
CA PRO A 7 6.09 2.37 11.75
C PRO A 7 4.62 2.72 11.49
N ILE A 8 4.00 3.48 12.39
CA ILE A 8 2.60 3.90 12.25
C ILE A 8 2.53 5.19 11.41
N THR A 9 2.06 5.09 10.17
CA THR A 9 1.91 6.24 9.26
C THR A 9 0.46 6.69 9.14
N SER A 10 0.24 8.02 9.14
CA SER A 10 -1.00 8.65 8.69
C SER A 10 -1.00 8.84 7.18
N GLY A 11 -2.17 9.18 6.60
CA GLY A 11 -2.22 9.55 5.17
C GLY A 11 -1.34 10.74 4.83
N HIS A 12 -1.18 11.71 5.75
CA HIS A 12 -0.28 12.84 5.58
C HIS A 12 1.19 12.40 5.46
N ASP A 13 1.63 11.49 6.32
CA ASP A 13 2.99 10.96 6.28
C ASP A 13 3.29 10.24 4.95
N LEU A 14 2.30 9.50 4.42
CA LEU A 14 2.43 8.83 3.13
C LEU A 14 2.49 9.81 1.96
N ILE A 15 1.78 10.94 2.01
CA ILE A 15 1.88 12.01 1.02
C ILE A 15 3.28 12.64 1.04
N GLU A 16 3.83 12.91 2.22
CA GLU A 16 5.19 13.45 2.33
C GLU A 16 6.24 12.47 1.81
N LEU A 17 6.12 11.19 2.17
CA LEU A 17 7.00 10.14 1.67
C LEU A 17 6.88 9.98 0.15
N ALA A 18 5.67 10.04 -0.41
CA ALA A 18 5.44 9.97 -1.85
C ALA A 18 6.20 11.06 -2.61
N LYS A 19 6.15 12.31 -2.12
CA LYS A 19 6.92 13.42 -2.71
C LYS A 19 8.42 13.18 -2.66
N HIS A 20 8.91 12.59 -1.58
CA HIS A 20 10.35 12.33 -1.43
C HIS A 20 10.83 11.19 -2.33
N LEU A 21 9.99 10.18 -2.56
CA LEU A 21 10.30 9.02 -3.40
C LEU A 21 9.99 9.23 -4.89
N ASP A 22 9.48 10.40 -5.28
CA ASP A 22 8.95 10.66 -6.63
C ASP A 22 7.90 9.62 -7.04
N VAL A 23 6.96 9.35 -6.13
CA VAL A 23 5.85 8.42 -6.31
C VAL A 23 4.55 9.20 -6.36
N HIS A 24 3.65 8.79 -7.26
CA HIS A 24 2.42 9.51 -7.56
C HIS A 24 1.20 8.61 -7.33
N PRO A 25 0.64 8.56 -6.10
CA PRO A 25 -0.68 7.98 -5.87
C PRO A 25 -1.77 8.90 -6.45
N ASP A 26 -2.71 8.34 -7.21
CA ASP A 26 -3.88 9.05 -7.70
C ASP A 26 -4.85 9.39 -6.57
N ASN A 27 -4.97 8.51 -5.57
CA ASN A 27 -5.77 8.77 -4.38
C ASN A 27 -5.31 7.99 -3.14
N ILE A 28 -5.60 8.53 -1.97
CA ILE A 28 -5.48 7.84 -0.68
C ILE A 28 -6.89 7.73 -0.11
N LEU A 29 -7.39 6.50 -0.03
CA LEU A 29 -8.78 6.19 0.29
C LEU A 29 -8.87 5.43 1.60
N THR A 30 -10.00 5.55 2.28
CA THR A 30 -10.41 4.62 3.33
C THR A 30 -11.37 3.58 2.76
N LEU A 31 -11.42 2.38 3.34
CA LEU A 31 -12.31 1.32 2.88
C LEU A 31 -13.79 1.76 2.75
N PRO A 32 -14.38 2.57 3.67
CA PRO A 32 -15.75 3.06 3.53
C PRO A 32 -16.00 4.00 2.34
N GLU A 33 -14.97 4.68 1.83
CA GLU A 33 -15.07 5.54 0.64
C GLU A 33 -15.21 4.72 -0.65
N ILE A 34 -14.82 3.45 -0.62
CA ILE A 34 -14.85 2.56 -1.77
C ILE A 34 -16.23 1.90 -1.86
N LYS A 35 -16.98 2.22 -2.92
CA LYS A 35 -18.35 1.72 -3.16
C LYS A 35 -18.43 0.60 -4.20
N GLY A 36 -17.29 0.21 -4.78
CA GLY A 36 -17.17 -0.84 -5.79
C GLY A 36 -15.73 -0.94 -6.29
N PRO A 37 -15.48 -1.77 -7.32
CA PRO A 37 -14.15 -1.91 -7.91
C PRO A 37 -13.58 -0.56 -8.35
N LEU A 38 -12.30 -0.34 -8.04
CA LEU A 38 -11.56 0.82 -8.52
C LEU A 38 -11.18 0.63 -10.01
N PRO A 39 -10.88 1.72 -10.74
CA PRO A 39 -10.39 1.63 -12.11
C PRO A 39 -9.17 0.71 -12.25
N ASP A 40 -9.10 -0.03 -13.36
CA ASP A 40 -7.98 -0.94 -13.67
C ASP A 40 -6.65 -0.22 -13.90
N ARG A 41 -6.67 1.09 -14.18
CA ARG A 41 -5.46 1.93 -14.28
C ARG A 41 -5.46 2.95 -13.16
N GLY A 42 -4.31 3.11 -12.53
CA GLY A 42 -4.12 4.06 -11.44
C GLY A 42 -3.42 3.44 -10.24
N THR A 43 -2.97 4.31 -9.35
CA THR A 43 -2.25 4.03 -8.11
C THR A 43 -3.08 4.51 -6.94
N TYR A 44 -3.45 3.61 -6.05
CA TYR A 44 -4.27 3.91 -4.88
C TYR A 44 -3.59 3.38 -3.63
N ILE A 45 -3.65 4.16 -2.56
CA ILE A 45 -3.31 3.70 -1.21
C ILE A 45 -4.61 3.60 -0.43
N ILE A 46 -4.85 2.47 0.22
CA ILE A 46 -6.12 2.19 0.87
C ILE A 46 -5.88 1.90 2.35
N LEU A 47 -6.56 2.64 3.22
CA LEU A 47 -6.64 2.35 4.64
C LEU A 47 -7.76 1.36 4.91
N LEU A 48 -7.38 0.13 5.22
CA LEU A 48 -8.27 -0.90 5.74
C LEU A 48 -8.41 -0.68 7.25
N ARG A 49 -9.51 -0.04 7.66
CA ARG A 49 -9.86 0.12 9.08
C ARG A 49 -11.22 -0.51 9.32
N ASN A 50 -11.26 -1.47 10.24
CA ASN A 50 -12.49 -1.79 10.96
C ASN A 50 -12.56 -0.92 12.22
N ASP A 51 -13.77 -0.61 12.62
CA ASP A 51 -14.21 0.45 13.53
C ASP A 51 -13.31 0.55 14.79
N GLY A 52 -12.67 1.70 14.97
CA GLY A 52 -11.96 2.07 16.21
C GLY A 52 -10.52 1.61 16.38
N GLY A 53 -9.96 0.79 15.48
CA GLY A 53 -8.60 0.24 15.59
C GLY A 53 -7.49 0.97 14.79
N VAL A 54 -6.24 0.55 15.01
CA VAL A 54 -5.12 0.86 14.09
C VAL A 54 -5.46 0.25 12.74
N GLY A 55 -5.48 1.09 11.71
CA GLY A 55 -5.80 0.64 10.36
C GLY A 55 -4.57 0.03 9.66
N HIS A 56 -4.82 -0.79 8.66
CA HIS A 56 -3.80 -1.45 7.84
C HIS A 56 -3.75 -0.79 6.46
N TRP A 57 -2.56 -0.38 6.02
CA TRP A 57 -2.36 0.21 4.71
C TRP A 57 -2.08 -0.87 3.67
N VAL A 58 -2.75 -0.77 2.53
CA VAL A 58 -2.54 -1.61 1.35
C VAL A 58 -2.45 -0.72 0.11
N ALA A 59 -1.89 -1.26 -0.97
CA ALA A 59 -1.72 -0.55 -2.23
C ALA A 59 -2.50 -1.22 -3.35
N LEU A 60 -2.87 -0.45 -4.36
CA LEU A 60 -3.36 -0.94 -5.64
C LEU A 60 -2.65 -0.16 -6.75
N HIS A 61 -2.10 -0.85 -7.74
CA HIS A 61 -1.47 -0.23 -8.90
C HIS A 61 -1.85 -1.02 -10.15
N ASP A 62 -2.46 -0.35 -11.12
CA ASP A 62 -2.87 -0.90 -12.41
C ASP A 62 -3.57 -2.28 -12.29
N GLY A 63 -4.62 -2.32 -11.46
CA GLY A 63 -5.45 -3.52 -11.23
C GLY A 63 -4.79 -4.62 -10.40
N SER A 64 -3.57 -4.37 -9.89
CA SER A 64 -2.86 -5.27 -8.98
C SER A 64 -2.92 -4.74 -7.56
N TYR A 65 -3.58 -5.48 -6.69
CA TYR A 65 -3.61 -5.22 -5.25
C TYR A 65 -2.33 -5.75 -4.59
N TRP A 66 -1.85 -5.05 -3.58
CA TRP A 66 -0.68 -5.44 -2.85
C TRP A 66 -0.85 -5.21 -1.35
N ASP A 67 -0.63 -6.28 -0.59
CA ASP A 67 -0.65 -6.27 0.87
C ASP A 67 0.71 -6.74 1.39
N PRO A 68 1.43 -5.94 2.20
CA PRO A 68 2.70 -6.37 2.81
C PRO A 68 2.61 -7.70 3.57
N MET A 69 1.43 -8.07 4.06
CA MET A 69 1.17 -9.30 4.80
C MET A 69 0.77 -10.49 3.90
N GLY A 70 0.61 -10.29 2.59
CA GLY A 70 0.19 -11.32 1.63
C GLY A 70 -1.30 -11.69 1.72
N VAL A 71 -2.12 -10.86 2.37
CA VAL A 71 -3.55 -11.10 2.55
C VAL A 71 -4.31 -10.63 1.32
N GLY A 72 -5.33 -11.37 0.91
CA GLY A 72 -6.16 -11.02 -0.25
C GLY A 72 -6.99 -9.74 -0.05
N PRO A 73 -7.48 -9.12 -1.15
CA PRO A 73 -8.22 -7.88 -1.12
C PRO A 73 -9.60 -8.01 -0.44
N PRO A 74 -10.13 -6.92 0.15
CA PRO A 74 -11.53 -6.86 0.55
C PRO A 74 -12.49 -7.11 -0.61
N ARG A 75 -13.61 -7.78 -0.34
CA ARG A 75 -14.61 -8.15 -1.37
C ARG A 75 -15.12 -6.96 -2.19
N VAL A 76 -15.18 -5.75 -1.61
CA VAL A 76 -15.66 -4.54 -2.29
C VAL A 76 -14.78 -4.14 -3.48
N LEU A 77 -13.50 -4.54 -3.49
CA LEU A 77 -12.59 -4.31 -4.62
C LEU A 77 -12.82 -5.30 -5.78
N GLY A 78 -13.69 -6.29 -5.61
CA GLY A 78 -13.92 -7.33 -6.59
C GLY A 78 -12.74 -8.29 -6.76
N LYS A 79 -12.64 -8.90 -7.94
CA LYS A 79 -11.59 -9.87 -8.26
C LYS A 79 -10.38 -9.15 -8.86
N VAL A 80 -9.40 -8.84 -8.01
CA VAL A 80 -8.13 -8.23 -8.41
C VAL A 80 -6.97 -9.19 -8.16
N LYS A 81 -5.90 -9.08 -8.96
CA LYS A 81 -4.67 -9.85 -8.73
C LYS A 81 -4.02 -9.36 -7.44
N TYR A 82 -3.38 -10.26 -6.68
CA TYR A 82 -2.67 -9.88 -5.46
C TYR A 82 -1.43 -10.73 -5.20
N ASN A 83 -0.56 -10.26 -4.30
CA ASN A 83 0.56 -11.03 -3.80
C ASN A 83 0.13 -11.94 -2.63
N GLU A 84 0.51 -13.22 -2.69
CA GLU A 84 0.34 -14.15 -1.57
C GLU A 84 1.57 -14.18 -0.65
N LYS A 85 2.69 -13.63 -1.13
CA LYS A 85 3.93 -13.57 -0.35
C LYS A 85 3.83 -12.53 0.76
N GLN A 86 4.16 -12.94 1.97
CA GLN A 86 4.30 -12.09 3.13
C GLN A 86 5.70 -11.45 3.19
N TYR A 87 5.75 -10.12 3.20
CA TYR A 87 6.96 -9.30 3.36
C TYR A 87 7.09 -8.70 4.76
N GLN A 88 5.97 -8.64 5.49
CA GLN A 88 5.88 -8.07 6.83
C GLN A 88 5.04 -8.97 7.73
N SER A 89 5.45 -9.11 9.00
CA SER A 89 4.65 -9.78 10.04
C SER A 89 3.33 -9.05 10.29
N THR A 90 2.27 -9.79 10.62
CA THR A 90 0.97 -9.24 11.05
C THR A 90 1.04 -8.42 12.34
N TYR A 91 2.14 -8.54 13.10
CA TYR A 91 2.41 -7.76 14.32
C TYR A 91 3.33 -6.56 14.10
N SER A 92 3.83 -6.35 12.87
CA SER A 92 4.68 -5.22 12.53
C SER A 92 3.83 -4.03 12.06
N GLU A 93 4.34 -2.83 12.22
CA GLU A 93 3.55 -1.60 12.01
C GLU A 93 3.84 -0.90 10.66
N TYR A 94 4.88 -1.29 9.91
CA TYR A 94 5.38 -0.62 8.70
C TYR A 94 4.55 -0.83 7.41
N CYS A 95 3.25 -1.14 7.50
CA CYS A 95 2.44 -1.47 6.31
C CYS A 95 2.39 -0.32 5.28
N GLY A 96 2.31 0.93 5.74
CA GLY A 96 2.32 2.12 4.88
C GLY A 96 3.64 2.31 4.12
N PRO A 97 4.80 2.35 4.78
CA PRO A 97 6.10 2.40 4.10
C PRO A 97 6.34 1.25 3.13
N TRP A 98 5.89 0.03 3.45
CA TRP A 98 5.95 -1.09 2.53
C TRP A 98 5.11 -0.87 1.27
N CYS A 99 3.89 -0.32 1.41
CA CYS A 99 3.06 0.07 0.26
C CYS A 99 3.76 1.11 -0.62
N MET A 100 4.36 2.13 -0.01
CA MET A 100 5.12 3.16 -0.73
C MET A 100 6.30 2.58 -1.48
N PHE A 101 7.05 1.68 -0.84
CA PHE A 101 8.18 1.00 -1.48
C PHE A 101 7.73 0.13 -2.65
N TRP A 102 6.64 -0.64 -2.49
CA TRP A 102 6.10 -1.44 -3.58
C TRP A 102 5.66 -0.55 -4.76
N ILE A 103 4.89 0.52 -4.51
CA ILE A 103 4.48 1.46 -5.57
C ILE A 103 5.70 2.06 -6.27
N TYR A 104 6.72 2.47 -5.51
CA TYR A 104 7.99 2.96 -6.08
C TYR A 104 8.58 1.96 -7.08
N THR A 105 8.64 0.68 -6.71
CA THR A 105 9.16 -0.34 -7.64
C THR A 105 8.32 -0.50 -8.90
N GLN A 106 7.00 -0.30 -8.83
CA GLN A 106 6.13 -0.35 -10.02
C GLN A 106 6.38 0.86 -10.93
N GLN A 107 6.28 2.08 -10.37
CA GLN A 107 6.36 3.32 -11.14
C GLN A 107 7.76 3.58 -11.72
N HIS A 108 8.82 3.13 -11.04
CA HIS A 108 10.21 3.30 -11.48
C HIS A 108 10.78 2.07 -12.20
N ASN A 109 9.97 1.04 -12.45
CA ASN A 109 10.39 -0.22 -13.05
C ASN A 109 11.58 -0.88 -12.32
N ARG A 110 11.53 -0.86 -10.97
CA ARG A 110 12.55 -1.37 -10.04
C ARG A 110 12.08 -2.58 -9.24
N ASN A 111 11.34 -3.48 -9.89
CA ASN A 111 10.88 -4.74 -9.29
C ASN A 111 12.03 -5.62 -8.76
N ASP A 112 13.26 -5.41 -9.27
CA ASP A 112 14.49 -6.03 -8.76
C ASP A 112 14.77 -5.71 -7.28
N LEU A 113 14.26 -4.61 -6.75
CA LEU A 113 14.48 -4.23 -5.35
C LEU A 113 13.63 -5.07 -4.39
N LEU A 114 12.40 -5.43 -4.77
CA LEU A 114 11.54 -6.31 -3.98
C LEU A 114 12.12 -7.72 -3.87
N THR A 115 12.77 -8.21 -4.93
CA THR A 115 13.39 -9.54 -4.94
C THR A 115 14.72 -9.59 -4.21
N LYS A 116 15.37 -8.46 -3.95
CA LYS A 116 16.62 -8.39 -3.17
C LYS A 116 16.42 -8.34 -1.66
N LEU A 117 15.25 -7.88 -1.21
CA LEU A 117 14.88 -7.82 0.21
C LEU A 117 14.34 -9.17 0.75
N MET A 118 14.67 -10.27 0.08
CA MET A 118 14.37 -11.62 0.56
C MET A 118 15.26 -11.94 1.76
N ILE A 119 14.64 -12.03 2.92
CA ILE A 119 15.19 -12.72 4.09
C ILE A 119 14.97 -14.22 3.89
#